data_AF-A0A3D5DGG6-F1
#
_entry.id   AF-A0A3D5DGG6-F1
#
_cell.length_a   1.000
_cell.length_b   1.000
_cell.length_c   1.000
_cell.angle_alpha   90.00
_cell.angle_beta   90.00
_cell.angle_gamma   90.00
#
_symmetry.space_group_name_H-M   'P 1'
#
loop_
_entity.id
_entity.type
_entity.pdbx_description
1 polymer ?
#
loop_
_entity_poly.entity_id
_entity_poly.type
_entity_poly.pdbx_seq_one_letter_code
_entity_poly.pdbx_strand_id
1 'polypeptide(L)'
;MKQIVSIAVVLALWSTIASAQQCAQEVLKVLYEELETVDSAGEAKLTQLLEDLAKQEGWSESERSDFTLSLSDNSEVNAAESMRTDMLGRIFGLAQRGDTDCSEIRNLHDAVLELEQEQWDAAIKKVEQRIWR
;
A
#
# COMPACT_ATOMS: atom_id res chain seq x y z
N MET A 1 20.91 25.50 44.97
CA MET A 1 19.84 24.67 44.37
C MET A 1 19.50 25.19 42.96
N LYS A 2 20.27 24.81 41.93
CA LYS A 2 19.99 25.13 40.51
C LYS A 2 20.73 24.12 39.60
N GLN A 3 20.45 22.82 39.72
CA GLN A 3 21.03 21.80 38.81
C GLN A 3 20.08 20.61 38.49
N ILE A 4 18.88 20.58 39.06
CA ILE A 4 17.95 19.44 38.88
C ILE A 4 17.06 19.62 37.63
N VAL A 5 16.91 20.85 37.12
CA VAL A 5 16.00 21.17 36.00
C VAL A 5 16.58 20.73 34.64
N SER A 6 17.89 20.61 34.47
CA SER A 6 18.51 20.30 33.18
C SER A 6 18.53 18.81 32.81
N ILE A 7 18.47 17.89 33.79
CA ILE A 7 18.57 16.44 33.51
C ILE A 7 17.21 15.87 33.08
N ALA A 8 16.11 16.36 33.68
CA ALA A 8 14.75 15.90 33.35
C ALA A 8 14.31 16.28 31.92
N VAL A 9 14.73 17.45 31.43
CA VAL A 9 14.45 17.90 30.06
C VAL A 9 15.21 17.05 29.04
N VAL A 10 16.48 16.73 29.30
CA VAL A 10 17.27 15.86 28.42
C VAL A 10 16.68 14.44 28.39
N LEU A 11 16.32 13.85 29.53
CA LEU A 11 15.71 12.50 29.54
C LEU A 11 14.34 12.44 28.85
N ALA A 12 13.52 13.49 28.94
CA ALA A 12 12.24 13.58 28.23
C ALA A 12 12.43 13.71 26.71
N LEU A 13 13.43 14.48 26.26
CA LEU A 13 13.74 14.62 24.83
C LEU A 13 14.34 13.35 24.21
N TRP A 14 15.09 12.54 24.98
CA TRP A 14 15.67 11.30 24.48
C TRP A 14 14.66 10.13 24.42
N SER A 15 13.70 10.10 25.35
CA SER A 15 12.63 9.08 25.34
C SER A 15 11.63 9.29 24.20
N THR A 16 11.36 10.54 23.81
CA THR A 16 10.50 10.84 22.66
C THR A 16 11.15 10.45 21.33
N ILE A 17 12.45 10.71 21.13
CA ILE A 17 13.16 10.35 19.89
C ILE A 17 13.23 8.83 19.71
N ALA A 18 13.51 8.08 20.79
CA ALA A 18 13.51 6.61 20.74
C ALA A 18 12.13 6.03 20.37
N SER A 19 11.04 6.59 20.92
CA SER A 19 9.68 6.14 20.62
C SER A 19 9.23 6.48 19.18
N ALA A 20 9.67 7.63 18.66
CA ALA A 20 9.31 8.09 17.32
C ALA A 20 10.03 7.25 16.24
N GLN A 21 11.27 6.86 16.48
CA GLN A 21 11.99 5.96 15.58
C GLN A 21 11.43 4.53 15.61
N GLN A 22 10.91 4.09 16.75
CA GLN A 22 10.29 2.78 16.89
C GLN A 22 8.95 2.68 16.12
N CYS A 23 8.09 3.70 16.19
CA CYS A 23 6.82 3.69 15.47
C CYS A 23 7.02 3.58 13.95
N ALA A 24 8.01 4.29 13.39
CA ALA A 24 8.29 4.27 11.97
C ALA A 24 8.76 2.89 11.48
N GLN A 25 9.59 2.21 12.28
CA GLN A 25 10.07 0.86 11.96
C GLN A 25 8.93 -0.17 12.04
N GLU A 26 8.06 -0.06 13.06
CA GLU A 26 6.89 -0.93 13.19
C GLU A 26 5.92 -0.74 12.02
N VAL A 27 5.59 0.51 11.66
CA VAL A 27 4.70 0.78 10.53
C VAL A 27 5.28 0.30 9.21
N LEU A 28 6.57 0.56 8.94
CA LEU A 28 7.20 0.07 7.71
C LEU A 28 7.20 -1.45 7.61
N LYS A 29 7.44 -2.14 8.73
CA LYS A 29 7.42 -3.61 8.75
C LYS A 29 6.01 -4.14 8.44
N VAL A 30 5.00 -3.59 9.10
CA VAL A 30 3.61 -4.04 8.92
C VAL A 30 3.09 -3.70 7.52
N LEU A 31 3.45 -2.54 6.97
CA LEU A 31 2.99 -2.09 5.65
C LEU A 31 3.31 -3.10 4.55
N TYR A 32 4.51 -3.68 4.57
CA TYR A 32 4.90 -4.68 3.57
C TYR A 32 4.08 -5.98 3.68
N GLU A 33 3.87 -6.46 4.91
CA GLU A 33 3.09 -7.67 5.16
C GLU A 33 1.61 -7.47 4.77
N GLU A 34 1.06 -6.27 5.00
CA GLU A 34 -0.32 -5.93 4.65
C GLU A 34 -0.50 -5.70 3.15
N LEU A 35 0.45 -5.03 2.48
CA LEU A 35 0.46 -4.91 1.02
C LEU A 35 0.53 -6.29 0.35
N GLU A 36 1.42 -7.18 0.80
CA GLU A 36 1.52 -8.55 0.29
C GLU A 36 0.20 -9.32 0.47
N THR A 37 -0.50 -9.08 1.58
CA THR A 37 -1.80 -9.69 1.85
C THR A 37 -2.88 -9.18 0.88
N VAL A 38 -2.93 -7.86 0.64
CA VAL A 38 -3.86 -7.24 -0.32
C VAL A 38 -3.56 -7.75 -1.73
N ASP A 39 -2.30 -7.75 -2.14
CA ASP A 39 -1.85 -8.22 -3.46
C ASP A 39 -2.21 -9.68 -3.69
N SER A 40 -1.89 -10.55 -2.73
CA SER A 40 -2.19 -11.98 -2.82
C SER A 40 -3.70 -12.24 -2.92
N ALA A 41 -4.51 -11.52 -2.15
CA ALA A 41 -5.96 -11.66 -2.18
C ALA A 41 -6.57 -11.14 -3.50
N GLY A 42 -6.09 -9.98 -3.97
CA GLY A 42 -6.49 -9.36 -5.23
C GLY A 42 -6.12 -10.24 -6.43
N GLU A 43 -4.89 -10.73 -6.49
CA GLU A 43 -4.39 -11.60 -7.55
C GLU A 43 -5.17 -12.91 -7.61
N ALA A 44 -5.40 -13.56 -6.47
CA ALA A 44 -6.15 -14.81 -6.41
C ALA A 44 -7.58 -14.62 -6.92
N LYS A 45 -8.26 -13.54 -6.50
CA LYS A 45 -9.63 -13.24 -6.93
C LYS A 45 -9.68 -12.87 -8.41
N LEU A 46 -8.77 -12.03 -8.90
CA LEU A 46 -8.71 -11.64 -10.31
C LEU A 46 -8.41 -12.86 -11.20
N THR A 47 -7.48 -13.72 -10.80
CA THR A 47 -7.14 -14.95 -11.51
C THR A 47 -8.36 -15.85 -11.66
N GLN A 48 -9.10 -16.09 -10.58
CA GLN A 48 -10.32 -16.89 -10.61
C GLN A 48 -11.36 -16.31 -11.59
N LEU A 49 -11.60 -15.00 -11.55
CA LEU A 49 -12.55 -14.35 -12.44
C LEU A 49 -12.11 -14.41 -13.91
N LEU A 50 -10.82 -14.21 -14.19
CA LEU A 50 -10.27 -14.32 -15.53
C LEU A 50 -10.41 -15.75 -16.09
N GLU A 51 -10.27 -16.77 -15.25
CA GLU A 51 -10.50 -18.16 -15.66
C GLU A 51 -11.97 -18.45 -15.99
N ASP A 52 -12.88 -17.93 -15.16
CA ASP A 52 -14.31 -18.12 -15.39
C ASP A 52 -14.76 -17.38 -16.65
N LEU A 53 -14.26 -16.16 -16.86
CA LEU A 53 -14.51 -15.40 -18.08
C LEU A 53 -13.93 -16.09 -19.32
N ALA A 54 -12.70 -16.59 -19.25
CA ALA A 54 -12.08 -17.30 -20.37
C ALA A 54 -12.86 -18.57 -20.75
N LYS A 55 -13.40 -19.31 -19.76
CA LYS A 55 -14.27 -20.47 -20.01
C LYS A 55 -15.60 -20.05 -20.65
N GLN A 56 -16.20 -18.96 -20.19
CA GLN A 56 -17.48 -18.45 -20.72
C GLN A 56 -17.34 -17.96 -22.17
N GLU A 57 -16.27 -17.24 -22.49
CA GLU A 57 -16.05 -16.68 -23.83
C GLU A 57 -15.28 -17.61 -24.77
N GLY A 58 -14.75 -18.73 -24.27
CA GLY A 58 -13.97 -19.68 -25.07
C GLY A 58 -12.61 -19.12 -25.50
N TRP A 59 -11.99 -18.28 -24.67
CA TRP A 59 -10.71 -17.63 -24.98
C TRP A 59 -9.56 -18.62 -25.07
N SER A 60 -8.64 -18.30 -25.99
CA SER A 60 -7.28 -18.82 -26.02
C SER A 60 -6.40 -18.19 -24.92
N GLU A 61 -5.23 -18.79 -24.69
CA GLU A 61 -4.25 -18.24 -23.74
C GLU A 61 -3.79 -16.82 -24.11
N SER A 62 -3.67 -16.51 -25.41
CA SER A 62 -3.27 -15.17 -25.85
C SER A 62 -4.35 -14.13 -25.58
N GLU A 63 -5.62 -14.46 -25.83
CA GLU A 63 -6.73 -13.53 -25.55
C GLU A 63 -6.87 -13.25 -24.05
N ARG A 64 -6.69 -14.28 -23.20
CA ARG A 64 -6.62 -14.10 -21.74
C ARG A 64 -5.45 -13.21 -21.35
N SER A 65 -4.27 -13.42 -21.92
CA SER A 65 -3.08 -12.61 -21.65
C SER A 65 -3.28 -11.16 -22.08
N ASP A 66 -3.76 -10.92 -23.29
CA ASP A 66 -4.00 -9.59 -23.84
C ASP A 66 -5.02 -8.81 -23.01
N PHE A 67 -6.10 -9.49 -22.58
CA PHE A 67 -7.07 -8.87 -21.69
C PHE A 67 -6.47 -8.56 -20.31
N THR A 68 -5.69 -9.47 -19.73
CA THR A 68 -5.00 -9.23 -18.44
C THR A 68 -4.07 -8.02 -18.53
N LEU A 69 -3.29 -7.91 -19.62
CA LEU A 69 -2.44 -6.76 -19.88
C LEU A 69 -3.24 -5.46 -20.01
N SER A 70 -4.43 -5.50 -20.61
CA SER A 70 -5.28 -4.30 -20.70
C SER A 70 -5.82 -3.82 -19.34
N LEU A 71 -5.88 -4.70 -18.34
CA LEU A 71 -6.26 -4.34 -16.98
C LEU A 71 -5.12 -3.62 -16.24
N SER A 72 -3.87 -4.01 -16.49
CA SER A 72 -2.69 -3.41 -15.86
C SER A 72 -2.12 -2.21 -16.61
N ASP A 73 -2.12 -2.23 -17.94
CA ASP A 73 -1.54 -1.17 -18.78
C ASP A 73 -2.60 -0.12 -19.13
N ASN A 74 -2.92 0.72 -18.15
CA ASN A 74 -3.76 1.89 -18.38
C ASN A 74 -3.35 3.07 -17.51
N SER A 75 -3.81 4.27 -17.89
CA SER A 75 -3.44 5.51 -17.22
C SER A 75 -3.89 5.61 -15.77
N GLU A 76 -4.98 4.93 -15.38
CA GLU A 76 -5.48 4.95 -14.01
C GLU A 76 -4.55 4.17 -13.10
N VAL A 77 -4.15 2.96 -13.52
CA VAL A 77 -3.18 2.13 -12.81
C VAL A 77 -1.83 2.83 -12.71
N ASN A 78 -1.29 3.35 -13.82
CA ASN A 78 -0.02 4.07 -13.81
C ASN A 78 -0.03 5.29 -12.86
N ALA A 79 -1.16 6.01 -12.78
CA ALA A 79 -1.30 7.12 -11.85
C ALA A 79 -1.34 6.66 -10.39
N ALA A 80 -2.06 5.57 -10.10
CA ALA A 80 -2.13 4.97 -8.78
C ALA A 80 -0.77 4.43 -8.32
N GLU A 81 -0.02 3.74 -9.20
CA GLU A 81 1.35 3.30 -8.90
C GLU A 81 2.26 4.48 -8.56
N SER A 82 2.19 5.58 -9.31
CA SER A 82 2.95 6.80 -9.01
C SER A 82 2.58 7.37 -7.64
N MET A 83 1.29 7.47 -7.32
CA MET A 83 0.82 7.97 -6.02
C MET A 83 1.30 7.07 -4.88
N ARG A 84 1.22 5.73 -5.05
CA ARG A 84 1.73 4.75 -4.08
C ARG A 84 3.22 4.94 -3.85
N THR A 85 4.02 5.07 -4.91
CA THR A 85 5.47 5.31 -4.81
C THR A 85 5.78 6.61 -4.06
N ASP A 86 5.06 7.70 -4.34
CA ASP A 86 5.24 8.98 -3.65
C ASP A 86 4.91 8.88 -2.15
N MET A 87 3.81 8.21 -1.80
CA MET A 87 3.42 7.99 -0.40
C MET A 87 4.44 7.14 0.34
N LEU A 88 4.90 6.03 -0.25
CA LEU A 88 5.97 5.19 0.31
C LEU A 88 7.25 6.00 0.51
N GLY A 89 7.66 6.78 -0.49
CA GLY A 89 8.83 7.66 -0.40
C GLY A 89 8.71 8.67 0.75
N ARG A 90 7.50 9.20 0.98
CA ARG A 90 7.23 10.11 2.11
C ARG A 90 7.32 9.39 3.45
N ILE A 91 6.78 8.18 3.59
CA ILE A 91 6.91 7.35 4.80
C ILE A 91 8.39 7.11 5.11
N PHE A 92 9.18 6.67 4.11
CA PHE A 92 10.62 6.47 4.27
C PHE A 92 11.36 7.75 4.65
N GLY A 93 11.01 8.88 4.04
CA GLY A 93 11.60 10.17 4.36
C GLY A 93 11.31 10.63 5.80
N LEU A 94 10.08 10.43 6.28
CA LEU A 94 9.69 10.73 7.67
C LEU A 94 10.44 9.83 8.66
N ALA A 95 10.57 8.54 8.34
CA ALA A 95 11.30 7.58 9.17
C ALA A 95 12.80 7.93 9.32
N GLN A 96 13.41 8.56 8.31
CA GLN A 96 14.85 8.88 8.31
C GLN A 96 15.21 10.22 8.96
N ARG A 97 14.29 11.21 8.99
CA ARG A 97 14.59 12.59 9.42
C ARG A 97 14.68 12.78 10.94
N GLY A 98 14.27 11.80 11.75
CA GLY A 98 14.38 11.83 13.22
C GLY A 98 13.33 12.69 13.94
N ASP A 99 12.56 13.51 13.21
CA ASP A 99 11.34 14.17 13.67
C ASP A 99 10.13 13.39 13.14
N THR A 100 9.92 12.20 13.74
CA THR A 100 8.92 11.27 13.25
C THR A 100 7.53 11.68 13.72
N ASP A 101 6.71 12.23 12.82
CA ASP A 101 5.27 12.32 13.02
C ASP A 101 4.63 10.94 12.78
N CYS A 102 4.49 10.16 13.86
CA CYS A 102 3.85 8.84 13.82
C CYS A 102 2.37 8.90 13.39
N SER A 103 1.71 10.06 13.50
CA SER A 103 0.33 10.21 13.00
C SER A 103 0.34 10.33 11.49
N GLU A 104 1.25 11.13 10.94
CA GLU A 104 1.41 11.27 9.49
C GLU A 104 1.80 9.93 8.86
N ILE A 105 2.76 9.20 9.45
CA ILE A 105 3.17 7.88 8.95
C ILE A 105 2.00 6.89 8.93
N ARG A 106 1.17 6.86 9.98
CA ARG A 106 -0.02 5.97 10.02
C ARG A 106 -1.07 6.38 8.99
N ASN A 107 -1.32 7.67 8.82
CA ASN A 107 -2.25 8.14 7.80
C ASN A 107 -1.78 7.79 6.38
N LEU A 108 -0.47 7.92 6.12
CA LEU A 108 0.12 7.54 4.83
C LEU A 108 0.08 6.01 4.62
N HIS A 109 0.30 5.24 5.68
CA HIS A 109 0.14 3.79 5.67
C HIS A 109 -1.28 3.38 5.25
N ASP A 110 -2.29 3.91 5.93
CA ASP A 110 -3.69 3.59 5.64
C ASP A 110 -4.07 4.01 4.21
N ALA A 111 -3.58 5.17 3.75
CA ALA A 111 -3.80 5.65 2.38
C ALA A 111 -3.12 4.78 1.32
N VAL A 112 -1.94 4.21 1.61
CA VAL A 112 -1.27 3.27 0.70
C VAL A 112 -2.09 1.98 0.56
N LEU A 113 -2.59 1.44 1.68
CA LEU A 113 -3.40 0.22 1.66
C LEU A 113 -4.76 0.44 0.98
N GLU A 114 -5.41 1.57 1.25
CA GLU A 114 -6.67 1.95 0.58
C GLU A 114 -6.47 2.04 -0.94
N LEU A 115 -5.40 2.72 -1.38
CA LEU A 115 -5.09 2.83 -2.80
C LEU A 115 -4.79 1.47 -3.46
N GLU A 116 -4.09 0.57 -2.77
CA GLU A 116 -3.84 -0.79 -3.27
C GLU A 116 -5.16 -1.57 -3.43
N GLN A 117 -6.00 -1.53 -2.40
CA GLN A 117 -7.30 -2.19 -2.40
C GLN A 117 -8.21 -1.65 -3.52
N GLU A 118 -8.25 -0.33 -3.71
CA GLU A 118 -9.04 0.31 -4.78
C GLU A 118 -8.59 -0.12 -6.19
N GLN A 119 -7.28 -0.27 -6.41
CA GLN A 119 -6.75 -0.75 -7.69
C GLN A 119 -7.20 -2.17 -7.99
N TRP A 120 -7.09 -3.08 -7.01
CA TRP A 120 -7.56 -4.45 -7.14
C TRP A 120 -9.07 -4.52 -7.37
N ASP A 121 -9.86 -3.78 -6.59
CA ASP A 121 -11.31 -3.74 -6.73
C ASP A 121 -11.75 -3.20 -8.10
N ALA A 122 -11.04 -2.19 -8.62
CA ALA A 122 -11.29 -1.67 -9.96
C ALA A 122 -11.02 -2.70 -11.05
N ALA A 123 -9.90 -3.43 -10.97
CA ALA A 123 -9.55 -4.49 -11.92
C ALA A 123 -10.58 -5.63 -11.87
N ILE A 124 -10.89 -6.13 -10.68
CA ILE A 124 -11.90 -7.17 -10.43
C ILE A 124 -13.25 -6.75 -11.02
N LYS A 125 -13.70 -5.53 -10.72
CA LYS A 125 -14.99 -5.01 -11.20
C LYS A 125 -15.06 -4.95 -12.72
N LYS A 126 -13.96 -4.61 -13.41
CA LYS A 126 -13.89 -4.63 -14.89
C LYS A 126 -14.13 -6.04 -15.44
N VAL A 127 -13.62 -7.08 -14.78
CA VAL A 127 -13.85 -8.48 -15.17
C VAL A 127 -15.26 -8.95 -14.83
N GLU A 128 -15.74 -8.69 -13.61
CA GLU A 128 -17.10 -9.04 -13.18
C GLU A 128 -18.15 -8.43 -14.12
N GLN A 129 -17.98 -7.15 -14.49
CA GLN A 129 -18.87 -6.47 -15.43
C GLN A 129 -18.89 -7.09 -16.83
N ARG A 130 -17.91 -7.92 -17.20
CA ARG A 130 -17.90 -8.62 -18.47
C ARG A 130 -18.54 -10.00 -18.37
N ILE A 131 -18.30 -10.71 -17.27
CA ILE A 131 -18.93 -12.01 -16.97
C ILE A 131 -20.46 -11.88 -16.91
N TRP A 132 -20.96 -10.85 -16.21
CA TRP A 132 -22.40 -10.67 -15.95
C TRP A 132 -23.15 -9.85 -17.01
N ARG A 133 -22.58 -9.68 -18.21
CA ARG A 133 -23.27 -9.11 -19.37
C ARG A 133 -24.11 -10.15 -20.09
#